data_AF-A0A656GKW1-F1
#
_entry.id   AF-A0A656GKW1-F1
#
_cell.length_a   1.000
_cell.length_b   1.000
_cell.length_c   1.000
_cell.angle_alpha   90.00
_cell.angle_beta   90.00
_cell.angle_gamma   90.00
#
_symmetry.space_group_name_H-M   'P 1'
#
loop_
_entity.id
_entity.type
_entity.pdbx_description
1 polymer ?
#
loop_
_entity_poly.entity_id
_entity_poly.type
_entity_poly.pdbx_seq_one_letter_code
_entity_poly.pdbx_strand_id
1 'polypeptide(L)' 'MSFASIQSAEYAAKLLKEGKPELINQQPIGTGPFVFKSYQKDSNIRYTGNKDYWKPEDVKVDNLIFAITTDASVRMQKLK' A
#
# COMPACT_ATOMS: atom_id res chain seq x y z
N MET A 1 -5.55 -7.04 15.11
CA MET A 1 -4.09 -7.17 15.00
C MET A 1 -3.76 -8.13 13.86
N SER A 2 -2.70 -7.84 13.13
CA SER A 2 -2.24 -8.39 11.84
C SER A 2 -1.89 -9.89 11.87
N PHE A 3 -2.88 -10.77 11.98
CA PHE A 3 -2.66 -12.22 12.01
C PHE A 3 -2.88 -12.92 10.65
N ALA A 4 -3.24 -12.17 9.59
CA ALA A 4 -3.58 -12.75 8.28
C ALA A 4 -2.97 -12.01 7.07
N SER A 5 -1.90 -11.23 7.26
CA SER A 5 -1.14 -10.70 6.12
C SER A 5 -0.24 -11.80 5.56
N ILE A 6 -0.66 -12.43 4.46
CA ILE A 6 0.15 -13.37 3.69
C ILE A 6 1.18 -12.58 2.88
N GLN A 7 2.47 -12.88 3.11
CA GLN A 7 3.59 -12.24 2.42
C GLN A 7 4.13 -13.11 1.29
N SER A 8 4.76 -12.51 0.30
CA SER A 8 5.45 -13.24 -0.77
C SER A 8 6.76 -13.84 -0.25
N ALA A 9 6.83 -15.18 -0.21
CA ALA A 9 8.05 -15.90 0.16
C ALA A 9 9.20 -15.66 -0.84
N GLU A 10 8.87 -15.56 -2.13
CA GLU A 10 9.85 -15.26 -3.18
C GLU A 10 10.47 -13.88 -2.97
N TYR A 11 9.63 -12.88 -2.68
CA TYR A 11 10.11 -11.52 -2.43
C TYR A 11 10.97 -11.45 -1.17
N ALA A 12 10.55 -12.10 -0.08
CA ALA A 12 11.33 -12.17 1.15
C ALA A 12 12.71 -12.83 0.90
N ALA A 13 12.76 -13.95 0.20
CA ALA A 13 14.01 -14.64 -0.13
C ALA A 13 14.94 -13.78 -1.00
N LYS A 14 14.38 -13.03 -1.97
CA LYS A 14 15.12 -12.07 -2.78
C LYS A 14 15.73 -10.95 -1.93
N LEU A 15 14.94 -10.31 -1.07
CA LEU A 15 15.41 -9.25 -0.19
C LEU A 15 16.48 -9.69 0.81
N LEU A 16 16.35 -10.91 1.36
CA LEU A 16 17.35 -11.50 2.23
C LEU A 16 18.69 -11.70 1.50
N LYS A 17 18.65 -12.20 0.25
CA LYS A 17 19.86 -12.32 -0.58
C LYS A 17 20.48 -10.97 -0.93
N GLU A 18 19.67 -9.93 -1.12
CA GLU A 18 20.14 -8.57 -1.38
C GLU A 18 20.59 -7.82 -0.10
N GLY A 19 20.46 -8.42 1.08
CA GLY A 19 20.81 -7.79 2.35
C GLY A 19 19.89 -6.63 2.75
N LYS A 20 18.67 -6.56 2.20
CA LYS A 20 17.70 -5.47 2.41
C LYS A 20 16.35 -5.99 2.95
N PRO A 21 16.32 -6.77 4.05
CA PRO A 21 15.09 -7.37 4.55
C PRO A 21 14.03 -6.34 4.96
N GLU A 22 14.44 -5.15 5.38
CA GLU A 22 13.54 -4.06 5.78
C GLU A 22 12.60 -3.58 4.66
N LEU A 23 13.00 -3.77 3.40
CA LEU A 23 12.19 -3.36 2.26
C LEU A 23 10.88 -4.12 2.17
N ILE A 24 10.75 -5.29 2.82
CA ILE A 24 9.49 -6.02 2.85
C ILE A 24 8.36 -5.19 3.49
N ASN A 25 8.70 -4.29 4.41
CA ASN A 25 7.76 -3.39 5.08
C ASN A 25 7.64 -2.03 4.38
N GLN A 26 8.71 -1.56 3.73
CA GLN A 26 8.73 -0.25 3.06
C GLN A 26 8.18 -0.31 1.62
N GLN A 27 8.34 -1.44 0.95
CA GLN A 27 7.94 -1.71 -0.44
C GLN A 27 7.12 -3.02 -0.49
N PRO A 28 5.93 -3.04 0.12
CA PRO A 28 5.15 -4.26 0.23
C PRO A 28 4.69 -4.76 -1.14
N ILE A 29 4.84 -6.07 -1.36
CA ILE A 29 4.31 -6.78 -2.52
C ILE A 29 3.33 -7.83 -2.00
N GLY A 30 2.08 -7.76 -2.46
CA GLY A 30 1.02 -8.67 -2.03
C GLY A 30 -0.05 -8.87 -3.10
N THR A 31 -1.07 -9.66 -2.77
CA THR A 31 -2.16 -10.06 -3.68
C THR A 31 -3.48 -9.36 -3.37
N GLY A 32 -3.43 -8.21 -2.68
CA GLY A 32 -4.60 -7.42 -2.33
C GLY A 32 -5.20 -6.66 -3.52
N PRO A 33 -6.35 -5.99 -3.32
CA PRO A 33 -7.04 -5.23 -4.38
C PRO A 33 -6.30 -3.96 -4.81
N PHE A 34 -5.31 -3.51 -4.03
CA PHE A 34 -4.52 -2.33 -4.32
C PHE A 34 -3.02 -2.64 -4.24
N VAL A 35 -2.25 -2.11 -5.19
CA VAL A 35 -0.79 -2.21 -5.27
C VAL A 35 -0.16 -0.90 -4.83
N PHE A 36 0.83 -0.98 -3.94
CA PHE A 36 1.61 0.17 -3.50
C PHE A 36 2.36 0.81 -4.69
N LYS A 37 2.29 2.13 -4.81
CA LYS A 37 3.03 2.89 -5.84
C LYS A 37 4.12 3.76 -5.24
N SER A 38 3.78 4.59 -4.27
CA SER A 38 4.76 5.48 -3.65
C SER A 38 4.31 5.95 -2.28
N TYR A 39 5.32 6.30 -1.48
CA TYR A 39 5.14 6.96 -0.20
C TYR A 39 5.99 8.22 -0.18
N GLN A 40 5.34 9.36 -0.01
CA GLN A 40 5.99 10.61 0.32
C GLN A 40 5.75 10.88 1.80
N LYS A 41 6.83 10.80 2.59
CA LYS A 41 6.79 10.99 4.04
C LYS A 41 6.05 12.28 4.41
N ASP A 42 5.20 12.19 5.42
CA ASP A 42 4.38 13.29 5.96
C ASP A 42 3.43 13.97 4.95
N SER A 43 3.28 13.43 3.74
CA SER A 43 2.49 14.02 2.66
C SER A 43 1.40 13.07 2.17
N ASN A 44 1.75 11.97 1.49
CA ASN A 44 0.76 11.05 0.94
C ASN A 44 1.31 9.64 0.68
N ILE A 45 0.40 8.67 0.67
CA ILE A 45 0.64 7.31 0.19
C ILE A 45 -0.26 7.07 -1.02
N ARG A 46 0.30 6.54 -2.10
CA ARG A 46 -0.41 6.27 -3.36
C ARG A 46 -0.46 4.78 -3.64
N TYR A 47 -1.64 4.34 -4.04
CA TYR A 47 -1.90 3.00 -4.52
C TYR A 47 -2.65 3.05 -5.85
N THR A 48 -2.49 1.99 -6.64
CA THR A 48 -3.32 1.75 -7.83
C THR A 48 -4.11 0.47 -7.65
N GLY A 49 -5.29 0.40 -8.25
CA GLY A 49 -6.07 -0.83 -8.35
C GLY A 49 -5.22 -1.96 -8.94
N ASN A 50 -5.28 -3.14 -8.32
CA ASN A 50 -4.60 -4.33 -8.80
C ASN A 50 -5.43 -4.97 -9.91
N LYS A 51 -4.95 -4.90 -11.15
CA LYS A 51 -5.63 -5.48 -12.32
C LYS A 51 -5.63 -7.01 -12.31
N ASP A 52 -4.68 -7.60 -11.60
CA ASP A 52 -4.52 -9.05 -11.46
C ASP A 52 -5.11 -9.56 -10.14
N TYR A 53 -5.97 -8.76 -9.50
CA TYR A 53 -6.64 -9.16 -8.28
C TYR A 53 -7.62 -10.30 -8.56
N TRP A 54 -7.54 -11.35 -7.75
CA TRP A 54 -8.32 -12.59 -7.91
C TRP A 54 -9.85 -12.39 -7.77
N LYS A 55 -10.30 -11.24 -7.26
CA LYS A 55 -11.71 -10.79 -7.23
C LYS A 55 -11.87 -9.43 -7.93
N PRO A 56 -11.83 -9.37 -9.26
CA PRO A 56 -11.75 -8.11 -9.99
C PRO A 56 -12.92 -7.15 -9.70
N GLU A 57 -14.11 -7.68 -9.35
CA GLU A 57 -15.31 -6.91 -9.00
C GLU A 57 -15.17 -6.01 -7.75
N ASP A 58 -14.21 -6.32 -6.86
CA ASP A 58 -13.95 -5.53 -5.65
C ASP A 58 -13.13 -4.26 -5.96
N VAL A 59 -12.42 -4.23 -7.09
CA VAL A 59 -11.55 -3.11 -7.48
C VAL A 59 -12.34 -2.08 -8.29
N LYS A 60 -13.11 -1.26 -7.58
CA LYS A 60 -14.01 -0.27 -8.20
C LYS A 60 -13.35 1.08 -8.54
N VAL A 61 -12.12 1.30 -8.08
CA VAL A 61 -11.40 2.56 -8.25
C VAL A 61 -9.98 2.31 -8.72
N ASP A 62 -9.52 3.09 -9.70
CA ASP A 62 -8.18 2.94 -10.28
C ASP A 62 -7.06 3.45 -9.37
N ASN A 63 -7.33 4.53 -8.61
CA ASN A 63 -6.33 5.21 -7.79
C ASN A 63 -6.87 5.43 -6.39
N LEU A 64 -6.05 5.07 -5.40
CA LEU A 64 -6.33 5.31 -3.99
C LEU A 64 -5.19 6.13 -3.41
N ILE A 65 -5.52 7.29 -2.84
CA ILE A 65 -4.54 8.21 -2.26
C ILE A 65 -4.89 8.43 -0.80
N PHE A 66 -3.98 8.09 0.09
CA PHE A 66 -4.05 8.48 1.50
C PHE A 66 -3.31 9.80 1.65
N ALA A 67 -4.04 10.89 1.80
CA ALA A 67 -3.47 12.19 2.16
C ALA A 67 -3.20 12.22 3.66
N ILE A 68 -1.95 12.42 4.05
CA ILE A 68 -1.57 12.54 5.47
C ILE A 68 -1.94 13.95 5.90
N THR A 69 -2.99 14.06 6.72
CA THR A 69 -3.45 15.36 7.26
C THR A 69 -3.79 15.17 8.72
N THR A 70 -2.84 15.54 9.58
CA THR A 70 -2.87 15.30 11.03
C THR A 70 -3.85 16.23 11.74
N ASP A 71 -3.96 17.48 11.28
CA ASP A 71 -4.91 18.46 11.83
C ASP A 71 -6.36 18.15 11.41
N ALA A 72 -7.27 18.14 12.38
CA ALA A 72 -8.67 17.79 12.17
C ALA A 72 -9.45 18.87 11.42
N SER A 73 -9.17 20.15 11.68
CA SER A 73 -9.81 21.27 11.01
C SER A 73 -9.44 21.29 9.53
N VAL A 74 -8.17 21.03 9.20
CA VAL A 74 -7.71 20.91 7.81
C VAL A 74 -8.33 19.70 7.11
N ARG A 75 -8.51 18.56 7.80
CA ARG A 75 -9.25 17.41 7.22
C ARG A 75 -10.67 17.80 6.85
N MET A 76 -11.37 18.51 7.73
CA MET A 76 -12.74 18.97 7.47
C MET A 76 -12.79 19.97 6.30
N GLN A 77 -11.83 20.89 6.23
CA GLN A 77 -11.72 21.84 5.11
C GLN A 77 -11.50 21.16 3.76
N LYS A 78 -10.72 20.08 3.69
CA LYS A 78 -10.49 19.32 2.45
C LYS A 78 -11.69 18.49 1.98
N LEU A 79 -12.61 18.19 2.89
CA LEU A 79 -13.82 17.40 2.58
C LEU A 79 -14.95 18.28 2.01
N LYS A 80 -14.96 19.56 2.39
CA LYS A 80 -15.93 20.56 1.91
C LYS A 80 -15.59 21.00 0.50
#